data_AF-A0A8D2QJS9-F1
#
_entry.id   AF-A0A8D2QJS9-F1
#
_cell.length_a   1.000
_cell.length_b   1.000
_cell.length_c   1.000
_cell.angle_alpha   90.00
_cell.angle_beta   90.00
_cell.angle_gamma   90.00
#
_symmetry.space_group_name_H-M   'P 1'
#
loop_
_entity.id
_entity.type
_entity.pdbx_description
1 polymer ?
#
loop_
_entity_poly.entity_id
_entity_poly.type
_entity_poly.pdbx_seq_one_letter_code
_entity_poly.pdbx_strand_id
1 'polypeptide(L)' 'MSFLLPKLTCKREVDQAIKSVAEKVLVLRFGRDNDAVCLQLDDILCLLSRTFN' A
#
# COMPACT_ATOMS: atom_id res chain seq x y z
N MET A 1 6.73 -4.55 11.48
CA MET A 1 5.96 -3.30 11.72
C MET A 1 6.42 -2.23 10.74
N SER A 2 5.91 -2.22 9.50
CA SER A 2 6.09 -1.08 8.60
C SER A 2 4.97 -0.08 8.88
N PHE A 3 5.30 1.04 9.55
CA PHE A 3 4.37 2.14 9.86
C PHE A 3 4.24 3.15 8.71
N LEU A 4 4.86 2.86 7.56
CA LEU A 4 5.08 3.81 6.46
C LEU A 4 3.90 3.91 5.50
N LEU A 5 3.11 2.84 5.37
CA LEU A 5 1.97 2.72 4.45
C LEU A 5 0.78 2.08 5.19
N PRO A 6 -0.47 2.50 4.92
CA PRO A 6 -1.65 1.91 5.55
C PRO A 6 -1.80 0.44 5.15
N LYS A 7 -1.92 -0.44 6.14
CA LYS A 7 -2.12 -1.89 5.93
C LYS A 7 -3.61 -2.21 5.92
N LEU A 8 -4.07 -2.87 4.85
CA LEU A 8 -5.41 -3.45 4.75
C LEU A 8 -5.34 -4.91 5.23
N THR A 9 -6.20 -5.27 6.17
CA THR A 9 -6.15 -6.55 6.89
C THR A 9 -7.22 -7.54 6.44
N CYS A 10 -8.26 -7.07 5.74
CA CYS A 10 -9.34 -7.92 5.26
C CYS A 10 -9.81 -7.54 3.86
N LYS A 11 -10.49 -8.48 3.18
CA LYS A 11 -11.01 -8.28 1.82
C LYS A 11 -11.94 -7.06 1.71
N ARG A 12 -12.78 -6.82 2.72
CA ARG A 12 -13.70 -5.68 2.73
C ARG A 12 -12.96 -4.34 2.64
N GLU A 13 -11.84 -4.22 3.34
CA GLU A 13 -11.01 -3.00 3.31
C GLU A 13 -10.39 -2.79 1.93
N VAL A 14 -9.94 -3.87 1.28
CA VAL A 14 -9.44 -3.83 -0.11
C VAL A 14 -10.54 -3.40 -1.07
N ASP A 15 -11.72 -4.02 -0.98
CA ASP A 15 -12.88 -3.70 -1.83
C ASP A 15 -13.30 -2.22 -1.64
N GLN A 16 -13.29 -1.73 -0.41
CA GLN A 16 -13.64 -0.34 -0.10
C GLN A 16 -12.61 0.65 -0.64
N ALA A 17 -11.31 0.35 -0.49
CA ALA A 17 -10.24 1.18 -1.02
C ALA A 17 -10.38 1.36 -2.54
N ILE A 18 -10.60 0.25 -3.27
CA ILE A 18 -10.80 0.27 -4.73
C ILE A 18 -12.01 1.12 -5.12
N LYS A 19 -13.15 0.94 -4.45
CA LYS A 19 -14.38 1.70 -4.75
C LYS A 19 -14.27 3.19 -4.42
N SER A 20 -13.43 3.56 -3.46
CA SER A 20 -13.29 4.94 -2.99
C SER A 20 -12.38 5.81 -3.85
N VAL A 21 -11.55 5.21 -4.71
CA VAL A 21 -10.59 5.93 -5.54
C VAL A 21 -11.13 6.03 -6.97
N ALA A 22 -11.50 7.26 -7.39
CA ALA A 22 -12.06 7.52 -8.72
C ALA A 22 -11.05 8.19 -9.67
N GLU A 23 -10.37 9.26 -9.22
CA GLU A 23 -9.56 10.14 -10.09
C GLU A 23 -8.05 10.00 -9.88
N LYS A 24 -7.62 8.96 -9.15
CA LYS A 24 -6.20 8.67 -8.89
C LYS A 24 -5.91 7.20 -9.16
N VAL A 25 -4.64 6.88 -9.33
CA VAL A 25 -4.19 5.48 -9.41
C VAL A 25 -4.06 4.93 -8.00
N LEU A 26 -4.79 3.85 -7.69
CA LEU A 26 -4.63 3.10 -6.45
C LEU A 26 -3.57 2.00 -6.65
N VAL A 27 -2.47 2.08 -5.89
CA VAL A 27 -1.42 1.05 -5.86
C VAL A 27 -1.60 0.19 -4.61
N LEU A 28 -1.82 -1.11 -4.80
CA LEU A 28 -1.93 -2.09 -3.72
C LEU A 28 -0.75 -3.07 -3.76
N ARG A 29 -0.05 -3.20 -2.64
CA ARG A 29 1.05 -4.16 -2.47
C ARG A 29 0.54 -5.39 -1.73
N PHE A 30 0.62 -6.56 -2.38
CA PHE A 30 0.35 -7.84 -1.74
C PHE A 30 1.65 -8.57 -1.43
N GLY A 31 1.84 -8.99 -0.19
CA GLY A 31 3.05 -9.69 0.24
C GLY A 31 3.10 -9.88 1.74
N ARG A 32 4.09 -10.64 2.21
CA ARG A 32 4.31 -10.90 3.65
C ARG A 32 5.21 -9.81 4.23
N ASP A 33 4.87 -9.28 5.40
CA ASP A 33 5.61 -8.19 6.03
C ASP A 33 7.02 -8.57 6.53
N ASN A 34 7.32 -9.86 6.62
CA ASN A 34 8.66 -10.35 6.99
C ASN A 34 9.53 -10.72 5.78
N ASP A 35 9.03 -10.55 4.55
CA ASP A 35 9.81 -10.79 3.35
C ASP A 35 10.71 -9.57 3.06
N ALA A 36 12.01 -9.81 2.93
CA ALA A 36 13.00 -8.77 2.66
C ALA A 36 12.69 -7.96 1.40
N VAL A 37 12.15 -8.61 0.35
CA VAL A 37 11.76 -7.94 -0.89
C VAL A 37 10.56 -7.01 -0.65
N CYS A 38 9.60 -7.44 0.17
CA CYS A 38 8.43 -6.63 0.50
C CYS A 38 8.80 -5.41 1.34
N LEU A 39 9.78 -5.54 2.24
CA LEU A 39 10.28 -4.41 3.03
C LEU A 39 10.97 -3.35 2.14
N GLN A 40 11.83 -3.77 1.21
CA GLN A 40 12.47 -2.86 0.26
C GLN A 40 11.46 -2.14 -0.64
N LEU A 41 10.42 -2.85 -1.09
CA LEU A 41 9.34 -2.25 -1.87
C LEU A 41 8.52 -1.24 -1.07
N ASP A 42 8.28 -1.49 0.23
CA ASP A 42 7.57 -0.53 1.10
C ASP A 42 8.31 0.80 1.21
N ASP A 43 9.65 0.79 1.30
CA ASP A 43 10.46 2.01 1.36
C ASP A 43 10.32 2.82 0.06
N ILE A 44 10.41 2.15 -1.10
CA ILE A 44 10.24 2.77 -2.42
C ILE A 44 8.81 3.34 -2.56
N LEU A 45 7.79 2.55 -2.23
CA LEU A 45 6.40 2.98 -2.31
C LEU A 45 6.08 4.13 -1.36
N CYS A 46 6.69 4.17 -0.18
CA CYS A 46 6.52 5.29 0.76
C CYS A 46 7.09 6.59 0.18
N LEU A 47 8.27 6.54 -0.43
CA LEU A 47 8.88 7.70 -1.09
C LEU A 47 8.01 8.21 -2.24
N LEU A 48 7.55 7.30 -3.10
CA LEU A 48 6.66 7.66 -4.22
C LEU A 48 5.34 8.24 -3.71
N SER A 49 4.73 7.63 -2.70
CA SER A 49 3.47 8.12 -2.12
C SER A 49 3.58 9.55 -1.59
N ARG A 50 4.75 10.00 -1.10
CA ARG A 50 4.96 11.39 -0.67
C ARG A 50 5.16 12.36 -1.83
N THR A 51 5.66 11.87 -2.95
CA THR A 51 5.98 12.69 -4.12
C THR A 51 4.76 12.92 -5.01
N PHE A 52 3.85 11.96 -5.06
CA PHE A 52 2.66 11.98 -5.92
C PHE A 52 1.35 12.37 -5.21
N ASN A 53 1.40 12.78 -3.94
CA ASN A 53 0.23 13.26 -3.18
C ASN A 53 0.12 14.77 -3.27
#